data_AF-A0A8C7Y0V7-F1
#
_entry.id   AF-A0A8C7Y0V7-F1
#
_cell.length_a   1.000
_cell.length_b   1.000
_cell.length_c   1.000
_cell.angle_alpha   90.00
_cell.angle_beta   90.00
_cell.angle_gamma   90.00
#
_symmetry.space_group_name_H-M   'P 1'
#
loop_
_entity.id
_entity.type
_entity.pdbx_description
1 polymer ?
#
loop_
_entity_poly.entity_id
_entity_poly.type
_entity_poly.pdbx_seq_one_letter_code
_entity_poly.pdbx_strand_id
1 'polypeptide(L)'
;MEGSKLSSTMQVSFVCQRCCQPLKLDTSFNVLDRVTILELTAPLVTVTPSKQVDSSNGEPAPEETFEENKQDGVSRKYIPPARMMSTESANSFTLIGDASDGGTMENLSRRLKVTSDLFDIMSGQTDVDHPLCEECTDTLLDHLDTQLNITENECQNYKFFWDNKFDHAMVAFLDCVQQFKEEVEKGDTGFCLPYRMDVEKGKIEDTGGSGGSYSIKTQFNSEEQWTKALKFMLTNLKWGLAWVTSQFYNR
;
A
#
# COMPACT_ATOMS: atom_id res chain seq x y z
N MET A 1 -69.44 5.03 -9.95
CA MET A 1 -68.38 4.04 -9.71
C MET A 1 -67.78 3.80 -11.09
N GLU A 2 -66.51 4.05 -11.36
CA GLU A 2 -65.31 3.58 -10.67
C GLU A 2 -64.18 4.63 -10.76
N GLY A 3 -63.43 4.80 -9.67
CA GLY A 3 -62.28 5.69 -9.60
C GLY A 3 -61.00 4.94 -9.93
N SER A 4 -60.25 5.45 -10.90
CA SER A 4 -58.93 4.96 -11.32
C SER A 4 -57.91 5.19 -10.20
N LYS A 5 -57.61 4.14 -9.41
CA LYS A 5 -56.52 4.19 -8.42
C LYS A 5 -55.17 4.13 -9.14
N LEU A 6 -54.47 5.25 -9.19
CA LEU A 6 -53.04 5.32 -9.47
C LEU A 6 -52.31 4.59 -8.34
N SER A 7 -51.82 3.39 -8.60
CA SER A 7 -50.96 2.63 -7.68
C SER A 7 -49.57 3.26 -7.68
N SER A 8 -49.31 4.15 -6.72
CA SER A 8 -47.99 4.73 -6.48
C SER A 8 -47.15 3.69 -5.74
N THR A 9 -46.29 2.99 -6.46
CA THR A 9 -45.25 2.14 -5.86
C THR A 9 -44.09 3.05 -5.44
N MET A 10 -43.86 3.19 -4.13
CA MET A 10 -42.69 3.89 -3.60
C MET A 10 -41.43 3.13 -4.05
N GLN A 11 -40.70 3.67 -5.03
CA GLN A 11 -39.37 3.17 -5.38
C GLN A 11 -38.38 3.70 -4.34
N VAL A 12 -37.81 2.80 -3.54
CA VAL A 12 -36.63 3.12 -2.75
C VAL A 12 -35.45 3.20 -3.74
N SER A 13 -34.98 4.40 -4.04
CA SER A 13 -33.83 4.63 -4.91
C SER A 13 -32.58 4.89 -4.08
N PHE A 14 -31.65 3.94 -4.10
CA PHE A 14 -30.30 4.14 -3.58
C PHE A 14 -29.54 5.08 -4.50
N VAL A 15 -28.70 5.95 -3.95
CA VAL A 15 -28.01 7.00 -4.72
C VAL A 15 -26.49 6.88 -4.60
N CYS A 16 -25.80 7.26 -5.66
CA CYS A 16 -24.35 7.42 -5.65
C CYS A 16 -23.96 8.49 -4.63
N GLN A 17 -22.95 8.23 -3.80
CA GLN A 17 -22.45 9.21 -2.82
C GLN A 17 -22.01 10.54 -3.46
N ARG A 18 -21.41 10.47 -4.66
CA ARG A 18 -20.77 11.63 -5.29
C ARG A 18 -21.72 12.45 -6.15
N CYS A 19 -22.58 11.82 -6.94
CA CYS A 19 -23.46 12.51 -7.88
C CYS A 19 -24.95 12.48 -7.49
N CYS A 20 -25.29 11.81 -6.38
CA CYS A 20 -26.66 11.62 -5.89
C CYS A 20 -27.61 11.00 -6.94
N GLN A 21 -27.08 10.38 -7.99
CA GLN A 21 -27.87 9.72 -9.03
C GLN A 21 -28.34 8.35 -8.54
N PRO A 22 -29.58 7.93 -8.88
CA PRO A 22 -30.07 6.60 -8.56
C PRO A 22 -29.15 5.50 -9.11
N LEU A 23 -28.66 4.65 -8.22
CA LEU A 23 -27.88 3.47 -8.58
C LEU A 23 -28.81 2.41 -9.16
N LYS A 24 -28.43 1.89 -10.32
CA LYS A 24 -29.08 0.73 -10.92
C LYS A 24 -28.21 -0.48 -10.64
N LEU A 25 -28.78 -1.45 -9.91
CA LEU A 25 -28.16 -2.75 -9.80
C LEU A 25 -28.21 -3.45 -11.16
N ASP A 26 -27.18 -4.24 -11.44
CA ASP A 26 -27.13 -5.04 -12.64
C ASP A 26 -28.31 -6.03 -12.71
N THR A 27 -28.73 -6.35 -13.92
CA THR A 27 -29.88 -7.23 -14.16
C THR A 27 -29.74 -8.63 -13.58
N SER A 28 -28.51 -9.10 -13.33
CA SER A 28 -28.20 -10.37 -12.67
C SER A 28 -28.81 -10.50 -11.27
N PHE A 29 -28.95 -9.39 -10.54
CA PHE A 29 -29.60 -9.37 -9.22
C PHE A 29 -31.11 -9.66 -9.26
N ASN A 30 -31.72 -9.64 -10.44
CA ASN A 30 -33.15 -9.96 -10.58
C ASN A 30 -33.42 -11.47 -10.53
N VAL A 31 -32.40 -12.31 -10.68
CA VAL A 31 -32.53 -13.78 -10.74
C VAL A 31 -31.61 -14.43 -9.69
N LEU A 32 -31.62 -13.89 -8.47
CA LEU A 32 -30.92 -14.50 -7.34
C LEU A 32 -31.82 -15.55 -6.66
N ASP A 33 -31.28 -16.76 -6.49
CA ASP A 33 -31.95 -17.79 -5.71
C ASP A 33 -31.80 -17.50 -4.20
N ARG A 34 -32.64 -18.15 -3.39
CA ARG A 34 -32.68 -17.90 -1.95
C ARG A 34 -31.37 -18.25 -1.23
N VAL A 35 -30.61 -19.22 -1.73
CA VAL A 35 -29.35 -19.64 -1.10
C VAL A 35 -28.27 -18.59 -1.34
N THR A 36 -28.11 -18.12 -2.58
CA THR A 36 -27.14 -17.06 -2.90
C THR A 36 -27.44 -15.76 -2.14
N ILE A 37 -28.72 -15.42 -1.96
CA ILE A 37 -29.10 -14.24 -1.15
C ILE A 37 -28.63 -14.40 0.30
N LEU A 38 -28.84 -15.57 0.91
CA LEU A 38 -28.42 -15.83 2.29
C LEU A 38 -26.90 -15.82 2.43
N GLU A 39 -26.17 -16.26 1.40
CA GLU A 39 -24.70 -16.18 1.38
C GLU A 39 -24.20 -14.74 1.23
N LEU A 40 -24.80 -13.95 0.33
CA LEU A 40 -24.45 -12.53 0.11
C LEU A 40 -24.83 -11.64 1.29
N THR A 41 -25.88 -12.00 2.04
CA THR A 41 -26.35 -11.28 3.23
C THR A 41 -25.78 -11.82 4.54
N ALA A 42 -25.01 -12.91 4.48
CA ALA A 42 -24.32 -13.43 5.64
C ALA A 42 -23.33 -12.39 6.15
N PRO A 43 -23.22 -12.20 7.48
CA PRO A 43 -22.21 -11.32 8.04
C PRO A 43 -20.82 -11.70 7.52
N LEU A 44 -20.06 -10.71 7.05
CA LEU A 44 -18.68 -10.94 6.64
C LEU A 44 -17.90 -11.45 7.85
N VAL A 45 -17.42 -12.69 7.79
CA VAL A 45 -16.48 -13.20 8.78
C VAL A 45 -15.21 -12.37 8.63
N THR A 46 -14.96 -11.49 9.58
CA THR A 46 -13.69 -10.75 9.66
C THR A 46 -12.57 -11.77 9.68
N VAL A 47 -11.70 -11.76 8.67
CA VAL A 47 -10.46 -12.52 8.66
C VAL A 47 -9.61 -11.98 9.80
N THR A 48 -9.66 -12.62 10.96
CA THR A 48 -8.61 -12.47 11.97
C THR A 48 -7.31 -12.99 11.35
N PRO A 49 -6.19 -12.25 11.43
CA PRO A 49 -4.92 -12.75 10.93
C PRO A 49 -4.60 -14.07 11.65
N SER A 50 -4.49 -15.15 10.86
CA SER A 50 -4.10 -16.45 11.36
C SER A 50 -2.69 -16.34 11.96
N LYS A 51 -2.58 -16.34 13.29
CA LYS A 51 -1.30 -16.57 13.97
C LYS A 51 -1.00 -18.06 13.85
N GLN A 52 -0.09 -18.42 12.94
CA GLN A 52 0.65 -19.66 13.03
C GLN A 52 1.46 -19.66 14.33
N VAL A 53 1.10 -20.50 15.30
CA VAL A 53 2.05 -21.02 16.31
C VAL A 53 1.61 -22.44 16.71
N ASP A 54 2.62 -23.30 16.80
CA ASP A 54 2.60 -24.73 17.06
C ASP A 54 1.81 -25.23 18.28
N SER A 55 1.28 -26.44 18.11
CA SER A 55 0.94 -27.51 19.07
C SER A 55 1.10 -27.24 20.58
N SER A 56 0.00 -27.24 21.34
CA SER A 56 -0.23 -28.17 22.48
C SER A 56 -1.60 -27.94 23.16
N ASN A 57 -2.13 -29.04 23.70
CA ASN A 57 -3.49 -29.28 24.21
C ASN A 57 -4.00 -28.37 25.36
N GLY A 58 -5.32 -28.19 25.42
CA GLY A 58 -6.07 -27.93 26.68
C GLY A 58 -7.34 -27.07 26.52
N GLU A 59 -8.50 -27.56 26.99
CA GLU A 59 -9.84 -26.94 26.97
C GLU A 59 -9.94 -25.53 27.59
N PRO A 60 -10.95 -24.69 27.23
CA PRO A 60 -11.22 -23.44 27.94
C PRO A 60 -12.46 -23.50 28.84
N ALA A 61 -12.31 -23.02 30.08
CA ALA A 61 -13.38 -22.45 30.91
C ALA A 61 -13.21 -20.91 30.97
N PRO A 62 -14.27 -20.12 31.24
CA PRO A 62 -14.31 -18.70 30.95
C PRO A 62 -13.89 -17.84 32.14
N GLU A 63 -12.91 -16.95 31.96
CA GLU A 63 -12.72 -15.80 32.85
C GLU A 63 -12.39 -14.54 32.04
N GLU A 64 -13.19 -13.51 32.29
CA GLU A 64 -13.03 -12.16 31.76
C GLU A 64 -11.91 -11.43 32.50
N THR A 65 -11.06 -10.66 31.81
CA THR A 65 -10.19 -9.68 32.47
C THR A 65 -9.92 -8.49 31.54
N PHE A 66 -10.24 -7.30 32.04
CA PHE A 66 -9.97 -5.99 31.42
C PHE A 66 -8.47 -5.66 31.45
N GLU A 67 -7.92 -5.13 30.36
CA GLU A 67 -6.60 -4.49 30.36
C GLU A 67 -6.69 -2.99 30.12
N GLU A 68 -6.10 -2.22 31.03
CA GLU A 68 -5.94 -0.77 30.97
C GLU A 68 -4.52 -0.45 30.45
N ASN A 69 -4.37 0.05 29.23
CA ASN A 69 -3.06 0.46 28.71
C ASN A 69 -2.80 1.94 28.97
N LYS A 70 -1.80 2.20 29.82
CA LYS A 70 -1.40 3.50 30.31
C LYS A 70 -0.41 4.16 29.33
N GLN A 71 -0.91 4.74 28.24
CA GLN A 71 -0.10 5.66 27.43
C GLN A 71 -0.83 6.83 26.74
N ASP A 72 -2.16 6.89 26.75
CA ASP A 72 -2.90 8.02 26.16
C ASP A 72 -3.94 8.69 27.07
N GLY A 73 -4.00 8.32 28.36
CA GLY A 73 -4.85 9.01 29.36
C GLY A 73 -6.36 8.97 29.11
N VAL A 74 -6.84 8.22 28.11
CA VAL A 74 -8.26 8.04 27.80
C VAL A 74 -8.67 6.60 28.05
N SER A 75 -9.47 6.38 29.09
CA SER A 75 -10.20 5.11 29.28
C SER A 75 -11.25 4.97 28.18
N ARG A 76 -11.05 4.04 27.25
CA ARG A 76 -12.10 3.63 26.31
C ARG A 76 -12.73 2.33 26.78
N LYS A 77 -14.00 2.42 27.19
CA LYS A 77 -14.87 1.25 27.30
C LYS A 77 -15.27 0.85 25.88
N TYR A 78 -14.76 -0.27 25.37
CA TYR A 78 -15.35 -0.87 24.17
C TYR A 78 -16.73 -1.38 24.56
N ILE A 79 -17.76 -0.73 24.01
CA ILE A 79 -19.14 -1.17 24.11
C ILE A 79 -19.32 -2.15 22.95
N PRO A 80 -19.56 -3.46 23.20
CA PRO A 80 -19.96 -4.35 22.13
C PRO A 80 -21.27 -3.80 21.54
N PRO A 81 -21.48 -3.85 20.21
CA PRO A 81 -22.78 -3.56 19.63
C PRO A 81 -23.82 -4.35 20.40
N ALA A 82 -24.79 -3.66 21.00
CA ALA A 82 -25.90 -4.32 21.64
C ALA A 82 -26.56 -5.19 20.56
N ARG A 83 -26.39 -6.52 20.65
CA ARG A 83 -27.37 -7.40 20.07
C ARG A 83 -28.67 -7.05 20.78
N MET A 84 -29.57 -6.35 20.08
CA MET A 84 -30.96 -6.58 20.35
C MET A 84 -31.19 -8.05 20.01
N MET A 85 -31.22 -8.87 21.05
CA MET A 85 -32.00 -10.09 21.02
C MET A 85 -33.42 -9.61 20.75
N SER A 86 -33.87 -9.67 19.49
CA SER A 86 -35.30 -9.83 19.25
C SER A 86 -35.62 -11.24 19.71
N THR A 87 -35.81 -11.38 21.03
CA THR A 87 -36.67 -12.41 21.59
C THR A 87 -37.94 -12.42 20.76
N GLU A 88 -38.34 -13.62 20.39
CA GLU A 88 -39.68 -13.90 19.89
C GLU A 88 -40.72 -13.10 20.67
N SER A 89 -41.32 -12.10 20.02
CA SER A 89 -42.61 -11.58 20.44
C SER A 89 -43.34 -11.07 19.21
N ALA A 90 -44.23 -11.95 18.75
CA ALA A 90 -45.51 -11.66 18.12
C ALA A 90 -45.72 -10.20 17.69
N ASN A 91 -45.52 -9.94 16.41
CA ASN A 91 -46.40 -9.10 15.59
C ASN A 91 -46.27 -9.65 14.17
N SER A 92 -47.11 -10.64 13.84
CA SER A 92 -48.32 -10.40 13.05
C SER A 92 -47.98 -9.96 11.63
N PHE A 93 -47.80 -10.96 10.76
CA PHE A 93 -48.30 -10.84 9.41
C PHE A 93 -48.67 -12.24 8.89
N THR A 94 -49.83 -12.73 9.31
CA THR A 94 -50.50 -13.84 8.66
C THR A 94 -51.39 -13.24 7.57
N LEU A 95 -50.91 -13.19 6.32
CA LEU A 95 -51.80 -13.00 5.18
C LEU A 95 -52.47 -14.35 4.89
N ILE A 96 -53.62 -14.56 5.53
CA ILE A 96 -54.67 -15.42 4.98
C ILE A 96 -55.41 -14.57 3.96
N GLY A 97 -55.19 -14.86 2.69
CA GLY A 97 -55.79 -14.19 1.56
C GLY A 97 -55.46 -14.96 0.29
N ASP A 98 -56.17 -16.07 0.10
CA ASP A 98 -56.19 -16.82 -1.15
C ASP A 98 -56.99 -16.00 -2.17
N ALA A 99 -56.30 -15.38 -3.12
CA ALA A 99 -56.87 -14.87 -4.36
C ALA A 99 -55.76 -14.67 -5.40
N SER A 100 -55.56 -15.71 -6.21
CA SER A 100 -55.28 -15.70 -7.65
C SER A 100 -54.25 -14.69 -8.21
N ASP A 101 -53.23 -15.25 -8.87
CA ASP A 101 -52.15 -14.61 -9.67
C ASP A 101 -50.91 -14.12 -8.90
N GLY A 102 -50.36 -15.03 -8.08
CA GLY A 102 -49.20 -14.85 -7.20
C GLY A 102 -47.82 -14.97 -7.85
N GLY A 103 -47.59 -14.33 -9.01
CA GLY A 103 -46.25 -14.30 -9.63
C GLY A 103 -45.48 -13.01 -9.39
N THR A 104 -46.16 -11.86 -9.39
CA THR A 104 -45.50 -10.57 -9.68
C THR A 104 -45.13 -9.78 -8.41
N MET A 105 -45.95 -9.89 -7.34
CA MET A 105 -45.78 -9.10 -6.11
C MET A 105 -44.75 -9.69 -5.13
N GLU A 106 -44.60 -11.02 -5.11
CA GLU A 106 -43.58 -11.70 -4.30
C GLU A 106 -42.16 -11.43 -4.81
N ASN A 107 -42.01 -11.32 -6.14
CA ASN A 107 -40.73 -10.98 -6.76
C ASN A 107 -40.34 -9.53 -6.51
N LEU A 108 -41.28 -8.58 -6.49
CA LEU A 108 -41.00 -7.18 -6.17
C LEU A 108 -40.57 -7.00 -4.69
N SER A 109 -41.31 -7.61 -3.76
CA SER A 109 -41.01 -7.54 -2.32
C SER A 109 -39.68 -8.20 -1.99
N ARG A 110 -39.37 -9.32 -2.66
CA ARG A 110 -38.06 -9.99 -2.57
C ARG A 110 -36.94 -9.10 -3.10
N ARG A 111 -37.12 -8.46 -4.26
CA ARG A 111 -36.12 -7.57 -4.86
C ARG A 111 -35.84 -6.34 -3.99
N LEU A 112 -36.88 -5.72 -3.43
CA LEU A 112 -36.73 -4.59 -2.52
C LEU A 112 -35.96 -4.98 -1.25
N LYS A 113 -36.24 -6.17 -0.69
CA LYS A 113 -35.54 -6.70 0.48
C LYS A 113 -34.05 -6.98 0.18
N VAL A 114 -33.75 -7.67 -0.91
CA VAL A 114 -32.36 -7.97 -1.33
C VAL A 114 -31.56 -6.69 -1.54
N THR A 115 -32.17 -5.69 -2.18
CA THR A 115 -31.50 -4.40 -2.46
C THR A 115 -31.24 -3.63 -1.15
N SER A 116 -32.19 -3.65 -0.20
CA SER A 116 -32.04 -3.03 1.12
C SER A 116 -30.96 -3.72 1.95
N ASP A 117 -30.98 -5.05 2.02
CA ASP A 117 -30.03 -5.82 2.82
C ASP A 117 -28.60 -5.67 2.25
N LEU A 118 -28.43 -5.70 0.92
CA LEU A 118 -27.12 -5.49 0.27
C LEU A 118 -26.57 -4.08 0.57
N PHE A 119 -27.43 -3.07 0.53
CA PHE A 119 -27.03 -1.69 0.82
C PHE A 119 -26.66 -1.49 2.30
N ASP A 120 -27.44 -2.05 3.23
CA ASP A 120 -27.13 -2.01 4.66
C ASP A 120 -25.80 -2.69 4.98
N ILE A 121 -25.44 -3.76 4.26
CA ILE A 121 -24.14 -4.42 4.40
C ILE A 121 -23.02 -3.53 3.85
N MET A 122 -23.20 -2.97 2.66
CA MET A 122 -22.22 -2.08 2.02
C MET A 122 -22.03 -0.74 2.74
N SER A 123 -23.04 -0.25 3.45
CA SER A 123 -23.00 1.02 4.19
C SER A 123 -22.78 0.84 5.70
N GLY A 124 -23.09 -0.32 6.27
CA GLY A 124 -23.14 -0.55 7.73
C GLY A 124 -22.02 -1.43 8.28
N GLN A 125 -21.23 -2.09 7.44
CA GLN A 125 -20.14 -2.99 7.87
C GLN A 125 -18.74 -2.56 7.40
N THR A 126 -18.63 -1.47 6.65
CA THR A 126 -17.35 -0.93 6.17
C THR A 126 -17.29 0.58 6.43
N ASP A 127 -16.12 1.10 6.82
CA ASP A 127 -15.87 2.54 7.06
C ASP A 127 -15.97 3.42 5.77
N VAL A 128 -16.52 2.87 4.69
CA VAL A 128 -16.67 3.49 3.38
C VAL A 128 -18.13 3.92 3.24
N ASP A 129 -18.36 5.24 3.24
CA ASP A 129 -19.68 5.81 2.94
C ASP A 129 -20.18 5.33 1.56
N HIS A 130 -21.49 5.06 1.47
CA HIS A 130 -22.36 4.87 0.29
C HIS A 130 -21.68 4.55 -1.08
N PRO A 131 -22.12 3.50 -1.79
CA PRO A 131 -21.50 3.12 -3.07
C PRO A 131 -21.46 4.24 -4.12
N LEU A 132 -20.36 4.31 -4.87
CA LEU A 132 -20.24 5.15 -6.05
C LEU A 132 -20.89 4.48 -7.26
N CYS A 133 -21.43 5.27 -8.19
CA CYS A 133 -21.82 4.74 -9.50
C CYS A 133 -20.58 4.42 -10.34
N GLU A 134 -20.76 3.64 -11.40
CA GLU A 134 -19.72 3.28 -12.37
C GLU A 134 -18.91 4.52 -12.83
N GLU A 135 -19.58 5.54 -13.39
CA GLU A 135 -18.93 6.77 -13.87
C GLU A 135 -18.15 7.53 -12.77
N CYS A 136 -18.69 7.59 -11.54
CA CYS A 136 -18.00 8.23 -10.42
C CYS A 136 -16.80 7.41 -9.93
N THR A 137 -16.86 6.09 -10.07
CA THR A 137 -15.77 5.17 -9.74
C THR A 137 -14.67 5.28 -10.79
N ASP A 138 -15.00 5.27 -12.07
CA ASP A 138 -14.06 5.45 -13.18
C ASP A 138 -13.31 6.79 -13.05
N THR A 139 -14.05 7.87 -12.80
CA THR A 139 -13.45 9.21 -12.58
C THR A 139 -12.52 9.23 -11.36
N LEU A 140 -12.83 8.46 -10.31
CA LEU A 140 -11.98 8.35 -9.12
C LEU A 140 -10.71 7.54 -9.43
N LEU A 141 -10.84 6.42 -10.14
CA LEU A 141 -9.71 5.61 -10.56
C LEU A 141 -8.75 6.41 -11.46
N ASP A 142 -9.27 7.13 -12.47
CA ASP A 142 -8.48 8.02 -13.32
C ASP A 142 -7.73 9.09 -12.50
N HIS A 143 -8.39 9.63 -11.48
CA HIS A 143 -7.79 10.62 -10.59
C HIS A 143 -6.65 10.01 -9.75
N LEU A 144 -6.85 8.82 -9.20
CA LEU A 144 -5.84 8.12 -8.42
C LEU A 144 -4.64 7.73 -9.29
N ASP A 145 -4.87 7.21 -10.50
CA ASP A 145 -3.80 6.88 -11.45
C ASP A 145 -3.02 8.13 -11.85
N THR A 146 -3.70 9.25 -12.08
CA THR A 146 -3.04 10.54 -12.35
C THR A 146 -2.20 10.99 -11.16
N GLN A 147 -2.71 10.89 -9.93
CA GLN A 147 -1.95 11.23 -8.71
C GLN A 147 -0.72 10.33 -8.54
N LEU A 148 -0.86 9.04 -8.79
CA LEU A 148 0.25 8.09 -8.74
C LEU A 148 1.33 8.45 -9.76
N ASN A 149 0.95 8.71 -11.00
CA ASN A 149 1.89 9.07 -12.06
C ASN A 149 2.62 10.41 -11.77
N ILE A 150 1.92 11.41 -11.23
CA ILE A 150 2.56 12.67 -10.80
C ILE A 150 3.59 12.39 -9.70
N THR A 151 3.19 11.64 -8.67
CA THR A 151 4.06 11.30 -7.53
C THR A 151 5.28 10.49 -7.98
N GLU A 152 5.09 9.55 -8.91
CA GLU A 152 6.17 8.75 -9.49
C GLU A 152 7.14 9.62 -10.28
N ASN A 153 6.64 10.54 -11.10
CA ASN A 153 7.47 11.48 -11.86
C ASN A 153 8.27 12.41 -10.94
N GLU A 154 7.64 12.94 -9.89
CA GLU A 154 8.34 13.78 -8.91
C GLU A 154 9.46 13.00 -8.21
N CYS A 155 9.17 11.79 -7.73
CA CYS A 155 10.17 10.92 -7.11
C CYS A 155 11.35 10.63 -8.04
N GLN A 156 11.07 10.33 -9.31
CA GLN A 156 12.08 10.08 -10.32
C GLN A 156 12.93 11.33 -10.62
N ASN A 157 12.30 12.51 -10.70
CA ASN A 157 13.00 13.77 -10.87
C ASN A 157 13.91 14.06 -9.68
N TYR A 158 13.41 13.93 -8.44
CA TYR A 158 14.22 14.11 -7.24
C TYR A 158 15.44 13.19 -7.27
N LYS A 159 15.23 11.90 -7.52
CA LYS A 159 16.34 10.93 -7.62
C LYS A 159 17.39 11.37 -8.64
N PHE A 160 16.97 11.74 -9.85
CA PHE A 160 17.87 12.22 -10.90
C PHE A 160 18.66 13.47 -10.49
N PHE A 161 18.01 14.46 -9.87
CA PHE A 161 18.69 15.68 -9.41
C PHE A 161 19.69 15.42 -8.27
N TRP A 162 19.34 14.54 -7.33
CA TRP A 162 20.21 14.15 -6.22
C TRP A 162 21.41 13.34 -6.70
N ASP A 163 21.20 12.36 -7.58
CA ASP A 163 22.27 11.56 -8.18
C ASP A 163 23.30 12.44 -8.88
N ASN A 164 22.87 13.44 -9.66
CA ASN A 164 23.80 14.38 -10.30
C ASN A 164 24.67 15.14 -9.30
N LYS A 165 24.09 15.72 -8.23
CA LYS A 165 24.88 16.48 -7.25
C LYS A 165 25.84 15.59 -6.48
N PHE A 166 25.39 14.39 -6.11
CA PHE A 166 26.22 13.40 -5.46
C PHE A 166 27.38 12.97 -6.35
N ASP A 167 27.13 12.72 -7.64
CA ASP A 167 28.16 12.36 -8.61
C ASP A 167 29.22 13.45 -8.77
N HIS A 168 28.82 14.72 -8.80
CA HIS A 168 29.76 15.83 -8.82
C HIS A 168 30.63 15.86 -7.55
N ALA A 169 30.04 15.63 -6.37
CA ALA A 169 30.78 15.55 -5.11
C ALA A 169 31.76 14.37 -5.10
N MET A 170 31.35 13.20 -5.61
CA MET A 170 32.19 12.01 -5.71
C MET A 170 33.37 12.20 -6.67
N VAL A 171 33.16 12.87 -7.81
CA VAL A 171 34.26 13.22 -8.73
C VAL A 171 35.21 14.25 -8.12
N ALA A 172 34.69 15.26 -7.43
CA ALA A 172 35.52 16.23 -6.72
C ALA A 172 36.33 15.57 -5.58
N PHE A 173 35.73 14.61 -4.87
CA PHE A 173 36.46 13.83 -3.87
C PHE A 173 37.56 13.00 -4.51
N LEU A 174 37.29 12.37 -5.67
CA LEU A 174 38.29 11.61 -6.42
C LEU A 174 39.46 12.51 -6.86
N ASP A 175 39.19 13.75 -7.25
CA ASP A 175 40.22 14.76 -7.55
C ASP A 175 41.10 15.04 -6.32
N CYS A 176 40.51 15.24 -5.14
CA CYS A 176 41.28 15.39 -3.90
C CYS A 176 42.19 14.19 -3.61
N VAL A 177 41.73 12.95 -3.85
CA VAL A 177 42.54 11.74 -3.66
C VAL A 177 43.67 11.65 -4.69
N GLN A 178 43.42 12.09 -5.93
CA GLN A 178 44.44 12.18 -6.97
C GLN A 178 45.51 13.23 -6.63
N GLN A 179 45.13 14.41 -6.12
CA GLN A 179 46.07 15.42 -5.64
C GLN A 179 46.92 14.89 -4.48
N PHE A 180 46.30 14.16 -3.53
CA PHE A 180 47.03 13.49 -2.46
C PHE A 180 48.05 12.49 -3.00
N LYS A 181 47.66 11.66 -3.98
CA LYS A 181 48.56 10.71 -4.63
C LYS A 181 49.80 11.41 -5.20
N GLU A 182 49.60 12.47 -5.96
CA GLU A 182 50.69 13.21 -6.60
C GLU A 182 51.67 13.80 -5.58
N GLU A 183 51.16 14.27 -4.44
CA GLU A 183 52.02 14.83 -3.39
C GLU A 183 52.83 13.75 -2.67
N VAL A 184 52.24 12.58 -2.45
CA VAL A 184 52.95 11.43 -1.84
C VAL A 184 54.03 10.88 -2.77
N GLU A 185 53.75 10.75 -4.07
CA GLU A 185 54.68 10.21 -5.05
C GLU A 185 55.86 11.17 -5.36
N LYS A 186 55.69 12.48 -5.14
CA LYS A 186 56.81 13.45 -5.20
C LYS A 186 57.87 13.22 -4.12
N GLY A 187 57.45 12.78 -2.93
CA GLY A 187 58.32 12.63 -1.77
C GLY A 187 59.05 11.28 -1.71
N ASP A 188 58.52 10.25 -2.36
CA ASP A 188 59.04 8.89 -2.33
C ASP A 188 58.82 8.20 -3.68
N THR A 189 59.88 8.03 -4.46
CA THR A 189 59.83 7.44 -5.82
C THR A 189 59.46 5.95 -5.84
N GLY A 190 59.44 5.28 -4.68
CA GLY A 190 59.13 3.85 -4.58
C GLY A 190 57.67 3.53 -4.23
N PHE A 191 56.89 4.51 -3.77
CA PHE A 191 55.50 4.32 -3.40
C PHE A 191 54.58 4.69 -4.56
N CYS A 192 53.64 3.83 -4.91
CA CYS A 192 52.53 4.19 -5.78
C CYS A 192 51.22 3.60 -5.27
N LEU A 193 50.12 4.31 -5.52
CA LEU A 193 48.80 3.77 -5.22
C LEU A 193 48.44 2.66 -6.23
N PRO A 194 47.86 1.54 -5.77
CA PRO A 194 47.63 0.36 -6.63
C PRO A 194 46.61 0.62 -7.76
N TYR A 195 45.62 1.49 -7.51
CA TYR A 195 44.58 1.80 -8.48
C TYR A 195 44.77 3.20 -9.07
N ARG A 196 44.74 3.30 -10.39
CA ARG A 196 44.87 4.58 -11.09
C ARG A 196 43.54 5.30 -11.14
N MET A 197 43.54 6.62 -10.93
CA MET A 197 42.34 7.45 -10.92
C MET A 197 42.34 8.34 -12.17
N ASP A 198 41.27 8.30 -12.94
CA ASP A 198 41.00 9.17 -14.09
C ASP A 198 39.90 10.16 -13.66
N VAL A 199 40.34 11.32 -13.17
CA VAL A 199 39.46 12.35 -12.60
C VAL A 199 38.56 12.95 -13.67
N GLU A 200 39.08 13.20 -14.88
CA GLU A 200 38.32 13.78 -15.99
C GLU A 200 37.11 12.90 -16.36
N LYS A 201 37.29 11.57 -16.35
CA LYS A 201 36.20 10.63 -16.61
C LYS A 201 35.41 10.23 -15.37
N GLY A 202 35.89 10.57 -14.17
CA GLY A 202 35.34 10.12 -12.90
C GLY A 202 35.43 8.59 -12.75
N LYS A 203 36.55 8.00 -13.16
CA LYS A 203 36.75 6.54 -13.17
C LYS A 203 38.00 6.11 -12.42
N ILE A 204 37.99 4.86 -11.94
CA ILE A 204 39.12 4.22 -11.29
C ILE A 204 39.47 2.95 -12.06
N GLU A 205 40.74 2.81 -12.41
CA GLU A 205 41.28 1.73 -13.24
C GLU A 205 41.97 0.68 -12.37
N ASP A 206 41.67 -0.58 -12.67
CA ASP A 206 42.32 -1.74 -12.07
C ASP A 206 43.61 -2.10 -12.81
N THR A 207 44.69 -1.39 -12.47
CA THR A 207 46.03 -1.58 -13.08
C THR A 207 46.67 -2.92 -12.76
N GLY A 208 46.26 -3.57 -11.66
CA GLY A 208 46.87 -4.82 -11.17
C GLY A 208 46.06 -6.09 -11.44
N GLY A 209 44.82 -5.96 -11.91
CA GLY A 209 43.90 -7.09 -12.12
C GLY A 209 43.32 -7.14 -13.52
N SER A 210 42.03 -6.82 -13.63
CA SER A 210 41.21 -7.00 -14.84
C SER A 210 41.49 -5.96 -15.94
N GLY A 211 42.22 -4.88 -15.66
CA GLY A 211 42.40 -3.76 -16.59
C GLY A 211 41.13 -2.95 -16.85
N GLY A 212 40.05 -3.18 -16.09
CA GLY A 212 38.78 -2.49 -16.25
C GLY A 212 38.78 -1.12 -15.57
N SER A 213 38.05 -0.17 -16.15
CA SER A 213 37.80 1.16 -15.57
C SER A 213 36.35 1.23 -15.04
N TYR A 214 36.19 1.57 -13.76
CA TYR A 214 34.91 1.61 -13.07
C TYR A 214 34.54 3.04 -12.69
N SER A 215 33.28 3.45 -12.91
CA SER A 215 32.82 4.81 -12.62
C SER A 215 32.49 5.02 -11.14
N ILE A 216 32.90 6.16 -10.59
CA ILE A 216 32.54 6.60 -9.23
C ILE A 216 31.15 7.25 -9.16
N LYS A 217 30.57 7.54 -10.34
CA LYS A 217 29.23 8.11 -10.50
C LYS A 217 28.16 7.02 -10.36
N THR A 218 27.03 7.33 -9.74
CA THR A 218 25.84 6.48 -9.64
C THR A 218 25.03 6.52 -10.91
N GLN A 219 25.00 7.66 -11.63
CA GLN A 219 24.23 7.82 -12.85
C GLN A 219 24.78 6.96 -14.00
N PHE A 220 23.88 6.31 -14.75
CA PHE A 220 24.20 5.41 -15.87
C PHE A 220 25.21 4.31 -15.51
N ASN A 221 25.18 3.83 -14.27
CA ASN A 221 26.10 2.84 -13.73
C ASN A 221 25.33 1.71 -13.03
N SER A 222 25.93 0.54 -12.90
CA SER A 222 25.38 -0.52 -12.04
C SER A 222 25.91 -0.38 -10.62
N GLU A 223 25.10 -0.76 -9.63
CA GLU A 223 25.53 -0.74 -8.22
C GLU A 223 26.79 -1.58 -7.99
N GLU A 224 26.95 -2.68 -8.72
CA GLU A 224 28.12 -3.56 -8.66
C GLU A 224 29.40 -2.84 -9.12
N GLN A 225 29.35 -2.14 -10.26
CA GLN A 225 30.48 -1.40 -10.81
C GLN A 225 30.82 -0.18 -9.95
N TRP A 226 29.80 0.54 -9.48
CA TRP A 226 29.96 1.66 -8.55
C TRP A 226 30.59 1.22 -7.22
N THR A 227 30.08 0.16 -6.62
CA THR A 227 30.64 -0.42 -5.37
C THR A 227 32.08 -0.87 -5.57
N LYS A 228 32.41 -1.43 -6.74
CA LYS A 228 33.78 -1.81 -7.09
C LYS A 228 34.71 -0.59 -7.20
N ALA A 229 34.25 0.50 -7.82
CA ALA A 229 35.00 1.76 -7.86
C ALA A 229 35.25 2.31 -6.44
N LEU A 230 34.22 2.34 -5.59
CA LEU A 230 34.35 2.76 -4.19
C LEU A 230 35.35 1.89 -3.42
N LYS A 231 35.31 0.57 -3.60
CA LYS A 231 36.26 -0.35 -2.98
C LYS A 231 37.70 -0.05 -3.37
N PHE A 232 37.95 0.27 -4.64
CA PHE A 232 39.28 0.66 -5.11
C PHE A 232 39.73 2.01 -4.54
N MET A 233 38.84 3.00 -4.50
CA MET A 233 39.11 4.29 -3.85
C MET A 233 39.48 4.12 -2.37
N LEU A 234 38.70 3.35 -1.62
CA LEU A 234 38.97 3.06 -0.20
C LEU A 234 40.27 2.30 -0.01
N THR A 235 40.61 1.40 -0.93
CA THR A 235 41.90 0.69 -0.89
C THR A 235 43.04 1.68 -1.09
N ASN A 236 42.96 2.57 -2.09
CA ASN A 236 43.94 3.64 -2.28
C ASN A 236 44.11 4.49 -1.01
N LEU A 237 43.01 4.91 -0.38
CA LEU A 237 43.05 5.66 0.89
C LEU A 237 43.72 4.86 2.02
N LYS A 238 43.47 3.54 2.12
CA LYS A 238 44.14 2.67 3.09
C LYS A 238 45.65 2.61 2.88
N TRP A 239 46.09 2.52 1.63
CA TRP A 239 47.52 2.54 1.28
C TRP A 239 48.15 3.90 1.58
N GLY A 240 47.45 4.99 1.24
CA GLY A 240 47.85 6.36 1.59
C GLY A 240 48.03 6.53 3.10
N LEU A 241 47.05 6.07 3.90
CA LEU A 241 47.13 6.11 5.36
C LEU A 241 48.32 5.32 5.89
N ALA A 242 48.55 4.09 5.39
CA ALA A 242 49.69 3.27 5.77
C ALA A 242 51.03 3.99 5.48
N TRP A 243 51.15 4.62 4.31
CA TRP A 243 52.33 5.41 3.97
C TRP A 243 52.50 6.60 4.91
N VAL A 244 51.45 7.40 5.13
CA VAL A 244 51.49 8.55 6.04
C VAL A 244 51.93 8.11 7.44
N THR A 245 51.38 7.02 7.96
CA THR A 245 51.80 6.48 9.26
C THR A 245 53.27 6.04 9.27
N SER A 246 53.76 5.42 8.20
CA SER A 246 55.17 5.03 8.07
C SER A 246 56.11 6.25 8.08
N GLN A 247 55.72 7.36 7.45
CA GLN A 247 56.51 8.59 7.47
C GLN A 247 56.62 9.19 8.88
N PHE A 248 55.55 9.11 9.69
CA PHE A 248 55.57 9.60 11.06
C PHE A 248 56.33 8.69 12.04
N TYR A 249 56.39 7.38 11.80
CA TYR A 249 57.17 6.45 12.63
C TYR A 249 58.68 6.46 12.32
N ASN A 250 59.07 6.88 11.11
CA ASN A 250 60.48 7.00 10.71
C ASN A 250 61.09 8.40 10.97
N ARG A 251 60.36 9.27 11.69
CA ARG A 251 60.81 10.59 12.13
C ARG A 251 61.07 10.60 13.62
#